data_AF-A0AA90H6D3-F1
#
_entry.id   AF-A0AA90H6D3-F1
#
_cell.length_a   1.000
_cell.length_b   1.000
_cell.length_c   1.000
_cell.angle_alpha   90.00
_cell.angle_beta   90.00
_cell.angle_gamma   90.00
#
_symmetry.space_group_name_H-M   'P 1'
#
loop_
_entity.id
_entity.type
_entity.pdbx_description
1 polymer ?
#
loop_
_entity_poly.entity_id
_entity_poly.type
_entity_poly.pdbx_seq_one_letter_code
_entity_poly.pdbx_strand_id
1 'polypeptide(L)' 'MQSNSEPLAHAPAAVPAALRLEHAQERIRALTGGPELSVADRLELAEWQREWVAAWREAEYVPAA' A
#
# COMPACT_ATOMS: atom_id res chain seq x y z
N MET A 1 -25.15 -10.09 -8.57
CA MET A 1 -23.78 -10.36 -8.11
C MET A 1 -23.29 -9.08 -7.44
N GLN A 2 -23.29 -9.02 -6.11
CA GLN A 2 -22.86 -7.83 -5.38
C GLN A 2 -21.34 -7.95 -5.16
N SER A 3 -20.57 -7.03 -5.75
CA SER A 3 -19.16 -6.86 -5.41
C SER A 3 -19.10 -6.31 -3.99
N ASN A 4 -18.83 -7.19 -3.03
CA ASN A 4 -18.43 -6.79 -1.69
C ASN A 4 -17.00 -6.25 -1.79
N SER A 5 -16.86 -4.99 -2.24
CA SER A 5 -15.62 -4.24 -2.07
C SER A 5 -15.59 -3.81 -0.62
N GLU A 6 -15.04 -4.67 0.25
CA GLU A 6 -14.56 -4.18 1.55
C GLU A 6 -13.67 -2.97 1.27
N PRO A 7 -13.81 -1.86 2.00
CA PRO A 7 -12.93 -0.72 1.83
C PRO A 7 -11.50 -1.22 2.05
N LEU A 8 -10.63 -0.99 1.06
CA LEU A 8 -9.20 -1.18 1.18
C LEU A 8 -8.75 -0.47 2.46
N ALA A 9 -8.57 -1.24 3.52
CA ALA A 9 -8.17 -0.72 4.80
C ALA A 9 -6.69 -0.35 4.69
N HIS A 10 -6.42 0.82 4.09
CA HIS A 10 -5.15 1.51 4.23
C HIS A 10 -4.77 1.47 5.70
N ALA A 11 -3.54 1.04 5.98
CA ALA A 11 -3.07 1.04 7.35
C ALA A 11 -3.16 2.48 7.88
N PRO A 12 -3.92 2.74 8.96
CA PRO A 12 -4.14 4.10 9.41
C PRO A 12 -2.81 4.76 9.75
N ALA A 13 -2.69 6.07 9.55
CA ALA A 13 -1.45 6.82 9.80
C ALA A 13 -0.93 6.70 11.25
N ALA A 14 -1.79 6.29 12.19
CA ALA A 14 -1.42 5.95 13.56
C ALA A 14 -0.54 4.69 13.67
N VAL A 15 -0.52 3.83 12.64
CA VAL A 15 0.39 2.68 12.54
C VAL A 15 1.79 3.21 12.21
N PRO A 16 2.83 2.76 12.92
CA PRO A 16 4.22 3.13 12.63
C PRO A 16 4.57 2.98 11.14
N ALA A 17 5.30 3.96 10.59
CA ALA A 17 5.70 3.97 9.19
C ALA A 17 6.38 2.68 8.72
N ALA A 18 7.22 2.06 9.56
CA ALA A 18 7.86 0.79 9.26
C ALA A 18 6.86 -0.35 9.00
N LEU A 19 5.82 -0.47 9.85
CA LEU A 19 4.79 -1.49 9.70
C LEU A 19 3.88 -1.22 8.49
N ARG A 20 3.58 0.05 8.19
CA ARG A 20 2.86 0.44 6.97
C ARG A 20 3.67 0.12 5.71
N LEU A 21 4.98 0.34 5.75
CA LEU A 21 5.91 0.03 4.66
C LEU A 21 6.00 -1.48 4.40
N GLU A 22 6.10 -2.30 5.45
CA GLU A 22 6.07 -3.77 5.33
C GLU A 22 4.74 -4.26 4.71
N HIS A 23 3.61 -3.75 5.22
CA HIS A 23 2.29 -4.13 4.74
C HIS A 23 2.06 -3.72 3.27
N ALA A 24 2.46 -2.50 2.89
CA ALA A 24 2.35 -2.04 1.51
C ALA A 24 3.20 -2.92 0.56
N GLN A 25 4.40 -3.34 0.97
CA GLN A 25 5.22 -4.25 0.17
C GLN A 25 4.59 -5.62 -0.01
N GLU A 26 4.02 -6.19 1.06
CA GLU A 26 3.35 -7.49 1.00
C GLU A 26 2.20 -7.46 -0.02
N ARG A 27 1.36 -6.43 0.04
CA ARG A 27 0.23 -6.25 -0.89
C ARG A 27 0.68 -6.05 -2.33
N ILE A 28 1.71 -5.23 -2.56
CA ILE A 28 2.29 -5.04 -3.90
C ILE A 28 2.78 -6.37 -4.47
N ARG A 29 3.49 -7.19 -3.68
CA ARG A 29 3.97 -8.51 -4.14
C ARG A 29 2.82 -9.47 -4.45
N ALA A 30 1.76 -9.45 -3.63
CA ALA A 30 0.58 -10.28 -3.87
C ALA A 30 -0.10 -9.93 -5.19
N LEU A 31 -0.22 -8.63 -5.52
CA LEU A 31 -0.81 -8.17 -6.77
C LEU A 31 0.09 -8.47 -7.97
N THR A 32 1.40 -8.24 -7.87
CA THR A 32 2.32 -8.42 -9.01
C THR A 32 2.80 -9.84 -9.24
N GLY A 33 2.46 -10.79 -8.36
CA GLY A 33 2.82 -12.21 -8.49
C GLY A 33 1.99 -13.02 -9.50
N GLY A 34 0.93 -12.45 -10.07
CA GLY A 34 0.00 -13.10 -11.00
C GLY A 34 0.28 -12.82 -12.50
N PRO A 35 -0.33 -13.59 -13.42
CA PRO A 35 -0.05 -13.51 -14.85
C PRO A 35 -0.66 -12.28 -15.57
N GLU A 36 -1.74 -11.68 -15.06
CA GLU A 36 -2.29 -10.42 -15.61
C GLU A 36 -3.10 -9.65 -14.56
N LEU A 37 -2.86 -8.33 -14.45
CA LEU A 37 -3.59 -7.44 -13.55
C LEU A 37 -4.85 -6.90 -14.23
N SER A 38 -6.00 -7.11 -13.59
CA SER A 38 -7.25 -6.45 -13.97
C SER A 38 -7.15 -4.93 -13.75
N VAL A 39 -8.10 -4.16 -14.30
CA VAL A 39 -8.17 -2.71 -14.05
C VAL A 39 -8.31 -2.41 -12.55
N ALA A 40 -9.07 -3.22 -11.82
CA ALA A 40 -9.23 -3.08 -10.38
C ALA A 40 -7.89 -3.32 -9.65
N ASP A 41 -7.16 -4.38 -10.02
CA ASP A 41 -5.87 -4.69 -9.40
C ASP A 41 -4.82 -3.62 -9.68
N ARG A 42 -4.87 -2.97 -10.86
CA ARG A 42 -3.98 -1.85 -11.20
C ARG A 42 -4.25 -0.62 -10.35
N LEU A 43 -5.53 -0.32 -10.07
CA LEU A 43 -5.92 0.78 -9.20
C LEU A 43 -5.49 0.49 -7.76
N GLU A 44 -5.74 -0.73 -7.28
CA GLU A 44 -5.28 -1.18 -5.96
C GLU A 44 -3.75 -1.13 -5.85
N LEU A 45 -3.03 -1.55 -6.88
CA LEU A 45 -1.57 -1.47 -6.93
C LEU A 45 -1.08 -0.02 -6.84
N ALA A 46 -1.70 0.91 -7.57
CA ALA A 46 -1.33 2.31 -7.54
C ALA A 46 -1.59 2.94 -6.14
N GLU A 47 -2.62 2.49 -5.43
CA GLU A 47 -2.91 2.89 -4.06
C GLU A 47 -1.83 2.41 -3.09
N TRP A 48 -1.46 1.12 -3.12
CA TRP A 48 -0.40 0.59 -2.26
C TRP A 48 0.98 1.17 -2.58
N GLN A 49 1.26 1.49 -3.85
CA GLN A 49 2.47 2.19 -4.23
C GLN A 49 2.55 3.60 -3.63
N ARG A 50 1.43 4.35 -3.59
CA ARG A 50 1.39 5.67 -2.93
C ARG A 50 1.63 5.55 -1.43
N GLU A 51 1.02 4.56 -0.77
CA GLU A 51 1.24 4.30 0.66
C GLU A 51 2.71 3.94 0.94
N TRP A 52 3.31 3.07 0.11
CA TRP A 52 4.72 2.70 0.25
C TRP A 52 5.65 3.91 0.15
N VAL A 53 5.44 4.80 -0.83
CA VAL A 53 6.22 6.05 -0.97
C VAL A 53 6.01 6.97 0.23
N ALA A 54 4.77 7.10 0.71
CA ALA A 54 4.47 7.96 1.87
C ALA A 54 5.15 7.45 3.14
N ALA A 55 5.01 6.15 3.45
CA ALA A 55 5.64 5.52 4.60
C ALA A 55 7.18 5.54 4.51
N TRP A 56 7.75 5.34 3.31
CA TRP A 56 9.19 5.44 3.09
C TRP A 56 9.71 6.86 3.36
N ARG A 57 9.04 7.90 2.85
CA ARG A 57 9.40 9.30 3.11
C ARG A 57 9.35 9.65 4.59
N GLU A 58 8.35 9.15 5.30
CA GLU A 58 8.21 9.37 6.74
C GLU A 58 9.31 8.66 7.54
N ALA A 59 9.66 7.43 7.15
CA ALA A 59 10.74 6.67 7.77
C ALA A 59 12.13 7.28 7.50
N GLU A 60 12.34 7.88 6.32
CA GLU A 60 13.58 8.59 5.98
C GLU A 60 13.65 10.03 6.49
N TYR A 61 12.53 10.58 6.98
CA TYR A 61 12.51 11.95 7.48
C TYR A 61 13.35 12.07 8.76
N VAL A 62 14.62 12.44 8.59
CA VAL A 62 15.48 12.96 9.64
C VAL A 62 15.21 14.47 9.72
N PRO A 63 14.56 14.99 10.79
CA PRO A 63 14.45 16.43 10.94
C PRO A 63 15.87 17.00 11.08
N ALA A 64 16.24 17.92 10.19
CA ALA A 64 17.45 18.72 10.37
C ALA A 64 17.28 19.54 11.65
N ALA A 65 18.16 19.28 12.63
CA ALA A 65 18.21 19.95 13.92
C ALA A 65 18.73 21.40 13.80
#